data_AF-A0A2M8P4U2-F1
#
_entry.id   AF-A0A2M8P4U2-F1
#
_cell.length_a   1.000
_cell.length_b   1.000
_cell.length_c   1.000
_cell.angle_alpha   90.00
_cell.angle_beta   90.00
_cell.angle_gamma   90.00
#
_symmetry.space_group_name_H-M   'P 1'
#
loop_
_entity.id
_entity.type
_entity.pdbx_description
1 polymer ?
#
loop_
_entity_poly.entity_id
_entity_poly.type
_entity_poly.pdbx_seq_one_letter_code
_entity_poly.pdbx_strand_id
1 'polypeptide(L)'
;MSVENIYKGIEAIQQGKTSEGARFLRIALRDDTIRGQLRATALLWLAETTDNHQSKLNYYQEALIADPNNMDVQVRIDRLMAVNLPPTPPLHIPPPPEAMPIRPTHVPPAPPPQPDPTPTPTTPPSVTPITPQPVTRTNALYRTVGIRGVRNGRGTGFFINREGVIVTTRYVVSGEHTVRVQLDDHQEFDAQVIRAYPEYDIVFIETGLTIQHLLQPVSSANLPENSALIAHSHYGKSVTGKRRATKNELKPFWIPTTIEKLPDAGGLPLFNDANQLVGMLTKNTSRTTAYCFGVHIHHIFWLWERTQSELNTPNTVYCGRCGNRSNAPMLKGGFYCETCGSVLPHAEDVRRYPTPDMAWRYGENTTEACEYCQSRVGFYLDTCLRCGKTRKKSAKK
;
A
#
# COMPACT_ATOMS: atom_id res chain seq x y z
N MET A 1 22.14 -27.74 12.88
CA MET A 1 23.43 -27.07 12.60
C MET A 1 23.60 -26.73 11.12
N SER A 2 23.40 -27.65 10.19
CA SER A 2 23.68 -27.41 8.76
C SER A 2 22.68 -26.46 8.08
N VAL A 3 21.38 -26.56 8.39
CA VAL A 3 20.36 -25.58 7.94
C VAL A 3 20.63 -24.18 8.52
N GLU A 4 21.04 -24.11 9.78
CA GLU A 4 21.40 -22.85 10.45
C GLU A 4 22.61 -22.18 9.78
N ASN A 5 23.59 -22.97 9.31
CA ASN A 5 24.70 -22.48 8.52
C ASN A 5 24.27 -21.96 7.13
N ILE A 6 23.18 -22.47 6.54
CA ILE A 6 22.61 -21.88 5.32
C ILE A 6 22.11 -20.46 5.62
N TYR A 7 21.34 -20.29 6.70
CA TYR A 7 20.81 -18.98 7.08
C TYR A 7 21.92 -17.98 7.44
N LYS A 8 22.90 -18.39 8.26
CA LYS A 8 24.07 -17.55 8.60
C LYS A 8 24.88 -17.18 7.36
N GLY A 9 25.01 -18.12 6.41
CA GLY A 9 25.69 -17.88 5.13
C GLY A 9 24.98 -16.84 4.27
N ILE A 10 23.66 -16.96 4.14
CA ILE A 10 22.83 -16.01 3.39
C ILE A 10 22.88 -14.62 4.04
N GLU A 11 22.71 -14.54 5.36
CA GLU A 11 22.75 -13.29 6.11
C GLU A 11 24.11 -12.57 5.97
N ALA A 12 25.22 -13.31 6.05
CA ALA A 12 26.55 -12.74 5.86
C ALA A 12 26.74 -12.19 4.43
N ILE A 13 26.26 -12.88 3.39
CA ILE A 13 26.30 -12.36 2.01
C ILE A 13 25.44 -11.10 1.88
N GLN A 14 24.27 -11.06 2.50
CA GLN A 14 23.37 -9.90 2.49
C GLN A 14 24.00 -8.66 3.16
N GLN A 15 24.82 -8.88 4.20
CA GLN A 15 25.61 -7.84 4.87
C GLN A 15 26.89 -7.43 4.11
N GLY A 16 27.12 -7.98 2.91
CA GLY A 16 28.32 -7.71 2.10
C GLY A 16 29.56 -8.53 2.50
N LYS A 17 29.45 -9.42 3.48
CA LYS A 17 30.53 -10.31 3.93
C LYS A 17 30.56 -11.59 3.10
N THR A 18 30.90 -11.45 1.82
CA THR A 18 30.79 -12.52 0.81
C THR A 18 31.67 -13.74 1.12
N SER A 19 32.89 -13.55 1.61
CA SER A 19 33.82 -14.61 1.97
C SER A 19 33.35 -15.43 3.18
N GLU A 20 32.84 -14.74 4.21
CA GLU A 20 32.29 -15.36 5.40
C GLU A 20 31.01 -16.15 5.09
N GLY A 21 30.12 -15.56 4.28
CA GLY A 21 28.90 -16.24 3.88
C GLY A 21 29.14 -17.45 2.99
N ALA A 22 30.07 -17.37 2.03
CA ALA A 22 30.50 -18.52 1.23
C ALA A 22 31.05 -19.66 2.10
N ARG A 23 31.77 -19.33 3.18
CA ARG A 23 32.30 -20.33 4.12
C ARG A 23 31.17 -21.09 4.81
N PHE A 24 30.17 -20.40 5.33
CA PHE A 24 29.02 -21.03 5.99
C PHE A 24 28.19 -21.90 5.04
N LEU A 25 27.97 -21.45 3.80
CA LEU A 25 27.25 -22.25 2.79
C LEU A 25 28.00 -23.52 2.40
N ARG A 26 29.33 -23.45 2.22
CA ARG A 26 30.15 -24.65 1.94
C ARG A 26 30.14 -25.64 3.11
N ILE A 27 30.11 -25.17 4.35
CA ILE A 27 29.98 -26.04 5.52
C ILE A 27 28.61 -26.73 5.52
N ALA A 28 27.54 -26.00 5.22
CA ALA A 28 26.20 -26.55 5.15
C ALA A 28 26.03 -27.61 4.05
N LEU A 29 26.64 -27.40 2.87
CA LEU A 29 26.52 -28.30 1.72
C LEU A 29 27.30 -29.62 1.86
N ARG A 30 28.17 -29.74 2.87
CA ARG A 30 28.85 -31.00 3.23
C ARG A 30 27.94 -31.98 3.97
N ASP A 31 26.78 -31.53 4.41
CA ASP A 31 25.79 -32.38 5.07
C ASP A 31 24.81 -32.96 4.04
N ASP A 32 24.83 -34.29 3.90
CA ASP A 32 24.00 -35.03 2.94
C ASP A 32 22.50 -35.03 3.27
N THR A 33 22.11 -34.51 4.44
CA THR A 33 20.71 -34.27 4.81
C THR A 33 20.13 -33.04 4.13
N ILE A 34 20.98 -32.12 3.64
CA ILE A 34 20.55 -30.95 2.87
C ILE A 34 20.31 -31.36 1.41
N ARG A 35 19.04 -31.54 1.05
CA ARG A 35 18.59 -31.98 -0.29
C ARG A 35 17.48 -31.07 -0.84
N GLY A 36 17.10 -31.29 -2.09
CA GLY A 36 15.98 -30.58 -2.71
C GLY A 36 16.22 -29.08 -2.79
N GLN A 37 15.15 -28.32 -2.56
CA GLN A 37 15.12 -26.86 -2.60
C GLN A 37 16.15 -26.19 -1.68
N LEU A 38 16.43 -26.75 -0.50
CA LEU A 38 17.39 -26.16 0.44
C LEU A 38 18.83 -26.25 -0.08
N ARG A 39 19.17 -27.38 -0.71
CA ARG A 39 20.49 -27.56 -1.35
C ARG A 39 20.63 -26.65 -2.56
N ALA A 40 19.59 -26.60 -3.41
CA ALA A 40 19.55 -25.71 -4.57
C ALA A 40 19.70 -24.23 -4.16
N THR A 41 19.04 -23.81 -3.07
CA THR A 41 19.13 -22.45 -2.53
C THR A 41 20.56 -22.14 -2.07
N ALA A 42 21.21 -23.02 -1.31
CA ALA A 42 22.58 -22.79 -0.86
C ALA A 42 23.59 -22.71 -2.03
N LEU A 43 23.40 -23.53 -3.07
CA LEU A 43 24.21 -23.50 -4.29
C LEU A 43 24.00 -22.21 -5.11
N LEU A 44 22.75 -21.74 -5.24
CA LEU A 44 22.43 -20.46 -5.87
C LEU A 44 23.11 -19.29 -5.16
N TRP A 45 23.08 -19.26 -3.83
CA TRP A 45 23.77 -18.22 -3.07
C TRP A 45 25.29 -18.31 -3.15
N LEU A 46 25.87 -19.52 -3.27
CA LEU A 46 27.30 -19.68 -3.54
C LEU A 46 27.71 -19.16 -4.90
N ALA A 47 26.87 -19.34 -5.93
CA ALA A 47 27.14 -18.81 -7.26
C ALA A 47 27.28 -17.27 -7.26
N GLU A 48 26.60 -16.56 -6.36
CA GLU A 48 26.71 -15.11 -6.24
C GLU A 48 27.99 -14.63 -5.54
N THR A 49 28.78 -15.55 -4.97
CA THR A 49 30.04 -15.20 -4.27
C THR A 49 31.27 -15.23 -5.16
N THR A 50 31.12 -15.58 -6.43
CA THR A 50 32.20 -15.68 -7.42
C THR A 50 31.80 -14.94 -8.68
N ASP A 51 32.74 -14.29 -9.37
CA ASP A 51 32.51 -13.72 -10.70
C ASP A 51 32.98 -14.66 -11.83
N ASN A 52 33.58 -15.80 -11.47
CA ASN A 52 34.04 -16.78 -12.44
C ASN A 52 32.84 -17.50 -13.09
N HIS A 53 32.69 -17.31 -14.41
CA HIS A 53 31.60 -17.85 -15.23
C HIS A 53 31.46 -19.38 -15.12
N GLN A 54 32.58 -20.11 -15.19
CA GLN A 54 32.58 -21.57 -15.06
C GLN A 54 32.14 -22.03 -13.67
N SER A 55 32.59 -21.33 -12.63
CA SER A 55 32.19 -21.64 -11.24
C SER A 55 30.71 -21.39 -11.02
N LYS A 56 30.14 -20.31 -11.59
CA LYS A 56 28.69 -20.06 -11.54
C LYS A 56 27.90 -21.14 -12.25
N LEU A 57 28.32 -21.56 -13.45
CA LEU A 57 27.67 -22.64 -14.19
C LEU A 57 27.66 -23.94 -13.39
N ASN A 58 28.78 -24.32 -12.77
CA ASN A 58 28.85 -25.53 -11.97
C ASN A 58 27.86 -25.50 -10.78
N TYR A 59 27.78 -24.39 -10.04
CA TYR A 59 26.82 -24.26 -8.95
C TYR A 59 25.36 -24.31 -9.42
N TYR A 60 25.06 -23.72 -10.58
CA TYR A 60 23.71 -23.79 -11.15
C TYR A 60 23.36 -25.20 -11.63
N GLN A 61 24.27 -25.92 -12.26
CA GLN A 61 24.05 -27.31 -12.66
C GLN A 61 23.83 -28.21 -11.43
N GLU A 62 24.62 -28.05 -10.37
CA GLU A 62 24.40 -28.77 -9.12
C GLU A 62 23.07 -28.40 -8.45
N ALA A 63 22.64 -27.14 -8.55
CA ALA A 63 21.35 -26.69 -8.03
C ALA A 63 20.18 -27.30 -8.80
N LEU A 64 20.30 -27.46 -10.12
CA LEU A 64 19.29 -28.09 -10.96
C LEU A 64 19.21 -29.59 -10.71
N ILE A 65 20.33 -30.25 -10.46
CA ILE A 65 20.35 -31.66 -10.03
C ILE A 65 19.64 -31.81 -8.68
N ALA A 66 19.86 -30.87 -7.75
CA ALA A 66 19.21 -30.87 -6.45
C ALA A 66 17.71 -30.59 -6.51
N ASP A 67 17.26 -29.74 -7.45
CA ASP A 67 15.85 -29.37 -7.65
C ASP A 67 15.52 -29.24 -9.15
N PRO A 68 15.17 -30.36 -9.82
CA PRO A 68 14.98 -30.38 -11.28
C PRO A 68 13.82 -29.52 -11.80
N ASN A 69 12.84 -29.21 -10.95
CA ASN A 69 11.69 -28.37 -11.30
C ASN A 69 11.96 -26.87 -11.05
N ASN A 70 13.19 -26.51 -10.67
CA ASN A 70 13.55 -25.14 -10.38
C ASN A 70 13.76 -24.34 -11.66
N MET A 71 12.67 -23.74 -12.15
CA MET A 71 12.69 -22.90 -13.36
C MET A 71 13.65 -21.70 -13.24
N ASP A 72 13.93 -21.19 -12.03
CA ASP A 72 14.89 -20.09 -11.82
C ASP A 72 16.32 -20.52 -12.16
N VAL A 73 16.73 -21.72 -11.72
CA VAL A 73 18.06 -22.27 -12.04
C VAL A 73 18.22 -22.46 -13.55
N GLN A 74 17.19 -23.00 -14.22
CA GLN A 74 17.21 -23.21 -15.67
C GLN A 74 17.40 -21.89 -16.44
N VAL A 75 16.62 -20.86 -16.09
CA VAL A 75 16.73 -19.54 -16.71
C VAL A 75 18.09 -18.89 -16.46
N ARG A 76 18.68 -19.10 -15.28
CA ARG A 76 20.03 -18.60 -14.96
C ARG A 76 21.11 -19.30 -15.80
N ILE A 77 21.00 -20.60 -16.02
CA ILE A 77 21.90 -21.35 -16.92
C ILE A 77 21.76 -20.82 -18.35
N ASP A 78 20.52 -20.73 -18.86
CA ASP A 78 20.25 -20.26 -20.23
C ASP A 78 20.81 -18.85 -20.45
N ARG A 79 20.60 -17.95 -19.47
CA ARG A 79 21.16 -16.59 -19.51
C ARG A 79 22.67 -16.59 -19.45
N LEU A 80 23.28 -17.43 -18.61
CA LEU A 80 24.73 -17.50 -18.44
C LEU A 80 25.39 -18.06 -19.71
N MET A 81 24.73 -18.98 -20.42
CA MET A 81 25.18 -19.52 -21.71
C MET A 81 24.94 -18.55 -22.89
N ALA A 82 23.89 -17.74 -22.84
CA ALA A 82 23.55 -16.76 -23.89
C ALA A 82 24.53 -15.57 -23.99
N VAL A 83 25.40 -15.35 -22.99
CA VAL A 83 26.39 -14.24 -22.97
C VAL A 83 27.51 -14.41 -24.03
N ASN A 84 27.58 -15.55 -24.73
CA ASN A 84 28.62 -15.82 -25.74
C ASN A 84 28.16 -15.80 -27.21
N LEU A 85 26.99 -15.24 -27.55
CA LEU A 85 26.60 -15.08 -28.97
C LEU A 85 26.64 -13.62 -29.44
N PRO A 86 27.25 -13.34 -30.61
CA PRO A 86 27.22 -12.00 -31.19
C PRO A 86 25.79 -11.60 -31.60
N PRO A 87 25.46 -10.29 -31.58
CA PRO A 87 24.11 -9.82 -31.84
C PRO A 87 23.72 -10.08 -33.30
N THR A 88 22.56 -10.71 -33.49
CA THR A 88 21.97 -10.92 -34.81
C THR A 88 21.40 -9.60 -35.35
N PRO A 89 21.57 -9.24 -36.63
CA PRO A 89 21.04 -8.00 -37.19
C PRO A 89 19.51 -8.01 -37.26
N PRO A 90 18.84 -6.84 -37.29
CA PRO A 90 17.38 -6.77 -37.30
C PRO A 90 16.81 -7.32 -38.63
N LEU A 91 15.87 -8.26 -38.54
CA LEU A 91 15.13 -8.77 -39.70
C LEU A 91 14.13 -7.73 -40.20
N HIS A 92 14.18 -7.45 -41.50
CA HIS A 92 13.16 -6.70 -42.24
C HIS A 92 11.94 -7.61 -42.46
N ILE A 93 10.76 -7.18 -42.00
CA ILE A 93 9.50 -7.91 -42.16
C ILE A 93 8.72 -7.32 -43.35
N PRO A 94 8.44 -8.09 -44.43
CA PRO A 94 7.53 -7.67 -45.49
C PRO A 94 6.06 -7.84 -45.05
N PRO A 95 5.10 -7.11 -45.67
CA PRO A 95 3.70 -7.12 -45.25
C PRO A 95 3.00 -8.46 -45.55
N PRO A 96 1.91 -8.79 -44.82
CA PRO A 96 1.33 -10.14 -44.80
C PRO A 96 0.43 -10.40 -46.03
N PRO A 97 0.42 -11.63 -46.59
CA PRO A 97 -0.62 -12.05 -47.53
C PRO A 97 -1.91 -12.49 -46.81
N GLU A 98 -3.03 -12.34 -47.52
CA GLU A 98 -4.39 -12.66 -47.10
C GLU A 98 -4.63 -14.11 -46.66
N ALA A 99 -5.60 -14.25 -45.76
CA ALA A 99 -5.95 -15.44 -45.01
C ALA A 99 -6.47 -16.61 -45.88
N MET A 100 -6.07 -17.83 -45.50
CA MET A 100 -6.73 -19.08 -45.90
C MET A 100 -7.43 -19.72 -44.69
N PRO A 101 -8.51 -20.50 -44.90
CA PRO A 101 -9.41 -20.93 -43.82
C PRO A 101 -8.84 -22.07 -42.96
N ILE A 102 -9.14 -21.98 -41.67
CA ILE A 102 -8.72 -22.91 -40.61
C ILE A 102 -9.49 -24.22 -40.72
N ARG A 103 -8.77 -25.35 -40.64
CA ARG A 103 -9.35 -26.70 -40.44
C ARG A 103 -9.34 -27.04 -38.95
N PRO A 104 -10.42 -27.58 -38.35
CA PRO A 104 -10.45 -27.84 -36.91
C PRO A 104 -9.64 -29.11 -36.60
N THR A 105 -8.69 -28.99 -35.67
CA THR A 105 -8.02 -30.14 -35.06
C THR A 105 -8.55 -30.34 -33.63
N HIS A 106 -8.76 -31.61 -33.32
CA HIS A 106 -9.40 -32.16 -32.14
C HIS A 106 -8.54 -31.93 -30.89
N VAL A 107 -9.11 -31.36 -29.83
CA VAL A 107 -8.49 -31.29 -28.49
C VAL A 107 -8.83 -32.56 -27.71
N PRO A 108 -7.86 -33.27 -27.10
CA PRO A 108 -8.14 -34.37 -26.18
C PRO A 108 -8.49 -33.86 -24.76
N PRO A 109 -9.30 -34.59 -23.97
CA PRO A 109 -9.80 -34.10 -22.70
C PRO A 109 -8.75 -34.13 -21.58
N ALA A 110 -8.83 -33.13 -20.69
CA ALA A 110 -7.99 -32.96 -19.53
C ALA A 110 -8.21 -34.05 -18.45
N PRO A 111 -7.17 -34.43 -17.68
CA PRO A 111 -7.31 -35.38 -16.57
C PRO A 111 -8.02 -34.73 -15.36
N PRO A 112 -8.66 -35.54 -14.49
CA PRO A 112 -9.45 -35.05 -13.36
C PRO A 112 -8.57 -34.49 -12.23
N PRO A 113 -9.10 -33.55 -11.41
CA PRO A 113 -8.33 -32.90 -10.35
C PRO A 113 -8.05 -33.86 -9.18
N GLN A 114 -6.82 -33.86 -8.69
CA GLN A 114 -6.45 -34.54 -7.44
C GLN A 114 -6.85 -33.69 -6.21
N PRO A 115 -7.21 -34.32 -5.08
CA PRO A 115 -7.59 -33.62 -3.85
C PRO A 115 -6.39 -32.97 -3.15
N ASP A 116 -6.58 -31.74 -2.68
CA ASP A 116 -5.57 -30.95 -1.95
C ASP A 116 -5.14 -31.63 -0.63
N PRO A 117 -3.84 -31.60 -0.27
CA PRO A 117 -3.40 -31.97 1.06
C PRO A 117 -3.79 -30.90 2.08
N THR A 118 -4.35 -31.34 3.20
CA THR A 118 -4.69 -30.52 4.37
C THR A 118 -3.46 -29.76 4.87
N PRO A 119 -3.52 -28.43 5.07
CA PRO A 119 -2.38 -27.68 5.60
C PRO A 119 -2.18 -27.94 7.10
N THR A 120 -0.99 -28.41 7.45
CA THR A 120 -0.44 -28.42 8.81
C THR A 120 -0.31 -26.98 9.33
N PRO A 121 -0.68 -26.66 10.59
CA PRO A 121 -0.65 -25.30 11.09
C PRO A 121 0.80 -24.81 11.18
N THR A 122 1.19 -23.95 10.24
CA THR A 122 2.48 -23.26 10.27
C THR A 122 2.25 -21.95 11.03
N THR A 123 2.90 -21.83 12.18
CA THR A 123 2.83 -20.64 13.04
C THR A 123 3.29 -19.41 12.24
N PRO A 124 2.46 -18.36 12.09
CA PRO A 124 2.84 -17.15 11.38
C PRO A 124 3.98 -16.42 12.13
N PRO A 125 4.81 -15.64 11.42
CA PRO A 125 5.82 -14.79 12.07
C PRO A 125 5.13 -13.82 13.02
N SER A 126 5.72 -13.64 14.21
CA SER A 126 5.27 -12.69 15.22
C SER A 126 5.15 -11.29 14.63
N VAL A 127 3.94 -10.93 14.24
CA VAL A 127 3.47 -9.55 14.33
C VAL A 127 3.44 -9.27 15.82
N THR A 128 4.22 -8.29 16.27
CA THR A 128 4.19 -7.81 17.65
C THR A 128 2.73 -7.71 18.08
N PRO A 129 2.29 -8.39 19.15
CA PRO A 129 0.92 -8.27 19.61
C PRO A 129 0.66 -6.78 19.81
N ILE A 130 -0.36 -6.26 19.14
CA ILE A 130 -0.95 -4.99 19.53
C ILE A 130 -1.34 -5.23 20.98
N THR A 131 -0.56 -4.70 21.92
CA THR A 131 -0.91 -4.79 23.33
C THR A 131 -2.32 -4.22 23.41
N PRO A 132 -3.32 -4.96 23.91
CA PRO A 132 -4.67 -4.44 24.02
C PRO A 132 -4.56 -3.16 24.84
N GLN A 133 -4.68 -2.01 24.17
CA GLN A 133 -4.74 -0.76 24.90
C GLN A 133 -5.98 -0.86 25.77
N PRO A 134 -5.91 -0.50 27.06
CA PRO A 134 -7.07 -0.51 27.92
C PRO A 134 -8.15 0.36 27.25
N VAL A 135 -9.26 -0.28 26.90
CA VAL A 135 -10.44 0.38 26.33
C VAL A 135 -10.92 1.40 27.36
N THR A 136 -10.51 2.65 27.15
CA THR A 136 -10.80 3.73 28.08
C THR A 136 -12.19 4.24 27.71
N ARG A 137 -13.18 3.94 28.55
CA ARG A 137 -14.52 4.53 28.43
C ARG A 137 -14.46 5.92 29.06
N THR A 138 -14.76 6.94 28.27
CA THR A 138 -14.79 8.33 28.73
C THR A 138 -16.23 8.83 28.77
N ASN A 139 -16.61 9.50 29.86
CA ASN A 139 -17.88 10.24 29.95
C ASN A 139 -17.75 11.68 29.42
N ALA A 140 -16.60 12.05 28.86
CA ALA A 140 -16.33 13.39 28.40
C ALA A 140 -17.04 13.68 27.07
N LEU A 141 -17.59 14.89 26.94
CA LEU A 141 -18.21 15.38 25.72
C LEU A 141 -17.14 15.94 24.78
N TYR A 142 -16.45 15.07 24.05
CA TYR A 142 -15.47 15.50 23.06
C TYR A 142 -16.17 16.01 21.80
N ARG A 143 -16.09 17.32 21.55
CA ARG A 143 -16.63 17.91 20.31
C ARG A 143 -15.64 17.83 19.16
N THR A 144 -14.36 17.91 19.48
CA THR A 144 -13.25 17.94 18.54
C THR A 144 -12.06 17.20 19.13
N VAL A 145 -11.13 16.80 18.27
CA VAL A 145 -9.83 16.27 18.68
C VAL A 145 -8.73 16.97 17.89
N GLY A 146 -7.58 17.16 18.51
CA GLY A 146 -6.38 17.69 17.86
C GLY A 146 -5.59 16.59 17.16
N ILE A 147 -5.16 16.84 15.93
CA ILE A 147 -4.20 16.00 15.22
C ILE A 147 -2.83 16.70 15.23
N ARG A 148 -1.81 16.03 15.79
CA ARG A 148 -0.46 16.57 16.02
C ARG A 148 0.63 15.61 15.53
N GLY A 149 1.89 16.08 15.57
CA GLY A 149 3.06 15.28 15.23
C GLY A 149 3.23 15.00 13.73
N VAL A 150 2.54 15.76 12.88
CA VAL A 150 2.49 15.54 11.43
C VAL A 150 3.08 16.71 10.65
N ARG A 151 3.58 16.41 9.44
CA ARG A 151 4.40 17.32 8.63
C ARG A 151 3.69 18.63 8.24
N ASN A 152 2.37 18.59 8.07
CA ASN A 152 1.59 19.72 7.58
C ASN A 152 1.03 20.62 8.70
N GLY A 153 1.56 20.47 9.92
CA GLY A 153 1.15 21.22 11.10
C GLY A 153 -0.02 20.57 11.83
N ARG A 154 -0.54 21.26 12.84
CA ARG A 154 -1.66 20.77 13.64
C ARG A 154 -2.99 20.91 12.90
N GLY A 155 -3.88 19.93 13.06
CA GLY A 155 -5.24 19.97 12.51
C GLY A 155 -6.28 19.55 13.51
N THR A 156 -7.53 19.52 13.05
CA THR A 156 -8.70 19.14 13.84
C THR A 156 -9.32 17.88 13.24
N GLY A 157 -9.95 17.07 14.08
CA GLY A 157 -10.86 16.00 13.68
C GLY A 157 -12.02 15.90 14.67
N PHE A 158 -12.88 14.91 14.47
CA PHE A 158 -13.95 14.57 15.40
C PHE A 158 -14.34 13.10 15.29
N PHE A 159 -14.94 12.55 16.33
CA PHE A 159 -15.41 11.17 16.36
C PHE A 159 -16.65 10.96 15.49
N ILE A 160 -16.67 9.87 14.73
CA ILE A 160 -17.79 9.50 13.86
C ILE A 160 -18.60 8.30 14.35
N ASN A 161 -18.06 7.53 15.30
CA ASN A 161 -18.72 6.36 15.88
C ASN A 161 -18.30 6.14 17.35
N ARG A 162 -18.99 5.22 18.03
CA ARG A 162 -18.76 4.94 19.45
C ARG A 162 -17.52 4.08 19.70
N GLU A 163 -17.02 3.43 18.66
CA GLU A 163 -15.80 2.61 18.68
C GLU A 163 -14.52 3.47 18.57
N GLY A 164 -14.64 4.80 18.65
CA GLY A 164 -13.49 5.70 18.75
C GLY A 164 -12.80 5.98 17.41
N VAL A 165 -13.53 5.91 16.30
CA VAL A 165 -13.00 6.30 14.99
C VAL A 165 -13.14 7.80 14.79
N ILE A 166 -12.02 8.44 14.46
CA ILE A 166 -11.94 9.87 14.14
C ILE A 166 -11.96 10.04 12.61
N VAL A 167 -12.64 11.08 12.14
CA VAL A 167 -12.45 11.62 10.80
C VAL A 167 -11.65 12.93 10.84
N THR A 168 -10.74 13.10 9.90
CA THR A 168 -9.98 14.36 9.69
C THR A 168 -9.61 14.53 8.22
N THR A 169 -8.86 15.59 7.90
CA THR A 169 -8.34 15.86 6.56
C THR A 169 -7.14 14.97 6.21
N ARG A 170 -7.05 14.52 4.95
CA ARG A 170 -5.84 13.81 4.48
C ARG A 170 -4.63 14.73 4.44
N TYR A 171 -4.84 16.01 4.16
CA TYR A 171 -3.79 17.00 4.17
C TYR A 171 -3.01 16.99 5.49
N VAL A 172 -3.67 16.92 6.65
CA VAL A 172 -2.94 16.95 7.92
C VAL A 172 -2.11 15.68 8.14
N VAL A 173 -2.67 14.52 7.82
CA VAL A 173 -2.00 13.21 8.01
C VAL A 173 -0.86 12.98 7.02
N SER A 174 -0.92 13.55 5.82
CA SER A 174 0.16 13.50 4.81
C SER A 174 0.66 12.09 4.41
N GLY A 175 -0.11 11.03 4.69
CA GLY A 175 0.25 9.64 4.40
C GLY A 175 0.96 8.89 5.52
N GLU A 176 1.13 9.51 6.69
CA GLU A 176 1.65 8.84 7.90
C GLU A 176 0.74 7.68 8.33
N HIS A 177 1.33 6.65 8.96
CA HIS A 177 0.62 5.45 9.45
C HIS A 177 0.06 5.62 10.85
N THR A 178 0.73 6.45 11.65
CA THR A 178 0.39 6.74 13.03
C THR A 178 0.39 8.24 13.19
N VAL A 179 -0.57 8.75 13.94
CA VAL A 179 -0.66 10.18 14.27
C VAL A 179 -0.85 10.35 15.76
N ARG A 180 -0.45 11.51 16.29
CA ARG A 180 -0.72 11.86 17.68
C ARG A 180 -2.07 12.55 17.78
N VAL A 181 -2.98 11.96 18.53
CA VAL A 181 -4.30 12.51 18.83
C VAL A 181 -4.24 13.23 20.18
N GLN A 182 -4.83 14.42 20.25
CA GLN A 182 -5.03 15.20 21.46
C GLN A 182 -6.53 15.32 21.77
N LEU A 183 -6.92 14.98 23.00
CA LEU A 183 -8.29 15.16 23.50
C LEU A 183 -8.48 16.54 24.13
N ASP A 184 -9.72 16.92 24.42
CA ASP A 184 -10.06 18.25 24.98
C ASP A 184 -9.45 18.50 26.39
N ASP A 185 -9.12 17.43 27.13
CA ASP A 185 -8.40 17.47 28.41
C ASP A 185 -6.86 17.53 28.24
N HIS A 186 -6.39 17.75 27.01
CA HIS A 186 -4.99 17.75 26.59
C HIS A 186 -4.27 16.40 26.69
N GLN A 187 -4.96 15.31 26.99
CA GLN A 187 -4.37 13.98 26.90
C GLN A 187 -3.96 13.68 25.46
N GLU A 188 -2.72 13.19 25.28
CA GLU A 188 -2.20 12.80 23.98
C GLU A 188 -1.87 11.31 23.93
N PHE A 189 -2.15 10.67 22.79
CA PHE A 189 -1.80 9.29 22.53
C PHE A 189 -1.63 9.05 21.02
N ASP A 190 -0.93 7.98 20.67
CA ASP A 190 -0.70 7.60 19.28
C ASP A 190 -1.88 6.74 18.78
N ALA A 191 -2.37 7.05 17.58
CA ALA A 191 -3.54 6.42 16.96
C ALA A 191 -3.23 5.99 15.51
N GLN A 192 -3.88 4.93 15.03
CA GLN A 192 -3.55 4.30 13.76
C GLN A 192 -4.42 4.83 12.62
N VAL A 193 -3.79 5.14 11.48
CA VAL A 193 -4.49 5.53 10.27
C VAL A 193 -4.98 4.27 9.56
N ILE A 194 -6.30 4.14 9.42
CA ILE A 194 -6.91 2.90 8.91
C ILE A 194 -7.33 2.98 7.45
N ARG A 195 -7.68 4.18 6.96
CA ARG A 195 -8.12 4.42 5.57
C ARG A 195 -8.05 5.91 5.22
N ALA A 196 -7.72 6.23 3.97
CA ALA A 196 -7.80 7.59 3.45
C ALA A 196 -8.43 7.64 2.05
N TYR A 197 -9.19 8.69 1.77
CA TYR A 197 -9.78 8.99 0.46
C TYR A 197 -9.19 10.30 -0.09
N PRO A 198 -8.08 10.24 -0.85
CA PRO A 198 -7.40 11.44 -1.36
C PRO A 198 -8.29 12.37 -2.19
N GLU A 199 -9.24 11.81 -2.93
CA GLU A 199 -10.18 12.54 -3.76
C GLU A 199 -11.15 13.43 -2.97
N TYR A 200 -11.40 13.10 -1.70
CA TYR A 200 -12.28 13.84 -0.80
C TYR A 200 -11.52 14.57 0.30
N ASP A 201 -10.20 14.40 0.37
CA ASP A 201 -9.36 14.89 1.46
C ASP A 201 -9.82 14.37 2.83
N ILE A 202 -10.18 13.08 2.91
CA ILE A 202 -10.69 12.42 4.14
C ILE A 202 -9.72 11.34 4.62
N VAL A 203 -9.56 11.23 5.94
CA VAL A 203 -8.87 10.13 6.62
C VAL A 203 -9.70 9.63 7.80
N PHE A 204 -9.73 8.31 7.99
CA PHE A 204 -10.23 7.65 9.19
C PHE A 204 -9.06 7.14 10.05
N ILE A 205 -9.14 7.39 11.35
CA ILE A 205 -8.14 7.05 12.36
C ILE A 205 -8.81 6.25 13.47
N GLU A 206 -8.21 5.13 13.86
CA GLU A 206 -8.66 4.29 14.97
C GLU A 206 -7.88 4.62 16.25
N THR A 207 -8.60 4.85 17.34
CA THR A 207 -8.01 5.27 18.63
C THR A 207 -8.02 4.21 19.72
N GLY A 208 -8.86 3.16 19.60
CA GLY A 208 -9.10 2.21 20.69
C GLY A 208 -9.93 2.75 21.86
N LEU A 209 -10.44 3.99 21.77
CA LEU A 209 -11.33 4.57 22.78
C LEU A 209 -12.78 4.13 22.58
N THR A 210 -13.58 4.19 23.65
CA THR A 210 -15.04 4.10 23.56
C THR A 210 -15.67 5.44 23.86
N ILE A 211 -16.45 5.96 22.91
CA ILE A 211 -17.04 7.30 22.94
C ILE A 211 -18.53 7.21 23.27
N GLN A 212 -18.98 7.97 24.26
CA GLN A 212 -20.39 7.97 24.70
C GLN A 212 -21.25 8.97 23.93
N HIS A 213 -20.68 10.13 23.60
CA HIS A 213 -21.39 11.23 22.96
C HIS A 213 -20.77 11.53 21.60
N LEU A 214 -21.62 11.53 20.57
CA LEU A 214 -21.23 11.92 19.21
C LEU A 214 -21.88 13.25 18.87
N LEU A 215 -21.26 13.98 17.94
CA LEU A 215 -21.87 15.16 17.34
C LEU A 215 -23.16 14.75 16.62
N GLN A 216 -24.22 15.54 16.79
CA GLN A 216 -25.52 15.26 16.17
C GLN A 216 -25.50 15.64 14.68
N PRO A 217 -25.60 14.69 13.74
CA PRO A 217 -25.66 15.01 12.32
C PRO A 217 -27.00 15.64 11.94
N VAL A 218 -27.00 16.42 10.86
CA VAL A 218 -28.23 16.81 10.16
C VAL A 218 -28.97 15.59 9.63
N SER A 219 -30.31 15.63 9.60
CA SER A 219 -31.14 14.52 9.12
C SER A 219 -31.27 14.44 7.59
N SER A 220 -30.94 15.53 6.89
CA SER A 220 -31.04 15.64 5.44
C SER A 220 -29.73 16.12 4.84
N ALA A 221 -29.42 15.64 3.64
CA ALA A 221 -28.29 16.13 2.85
C ALA A 221 -28.58 17.49 2.18
N ASN A 222 -29.84 17.94 2.20
CA ASN A 222 -30.21 19.21 1.63
C ASN A 222 -29.84 20.35 2.59
N LEU A 223 -28.90 21.18 2.17
CA LEU A 223 -28.45 22.37 2.88
C LEU A 223 -28.84 23.60 2.05
N PRO A 224 -29.83 24.44 2.41
CA PRO A 224 -30.22 25.57 1.59
C PRO A 224 -29.06 26.53 1.29
N GLU A 225 -29.09 27.19 0.12
CA GLU A 225 -28.13 28.26 -0.17
C GLU A 225 -28.20 29.36 0.91
N ASN A 226 -27.07 30.03 1.16
CA ASN A 226 -26.90 31.04 2.20
C ASN A 226 -27.11 30.57 3.64
N SER A 227 -27.35 29.27 3.89
CA SER A 227 -27.32 28.70 5.25
C SER A 227 -26.01 29.03 5.92
N ALA A 228 -26.06 29.50 7.16
CA ALA A 228 -24.86 29.79 7.93
C ALA A 228 -24.13 28.50 8.32
N LEU A 229 -22.80 28.63 8.36
CA LEU A 229 -21.86 27.56 8.58
C LEU A 229 -20.83 28.02 9.61
N ILE A 230 -20.61 27.19 10.63
CA ILE A 230 -19.65 27.46 11.70
C ILE A 230 -18.69 26.28 11.76
N ALA A 231 -17.40 26.52 11.58
CA ALA A 231 -16.37 25.50 11.72
C ALA A 231 -15.56 25.75 13.00
N HIS A 232 -15.44 24.72 13.83
CA HIS A 232 -14.71 24.80 15.11
C HIS A 232 -13.38 24.05 15.02
N SER A 233 -12.29 24.73 15.33
CA SER A 233 -10.99 24.10 15.56
C SER A 233 -10.90 23.60 16.99
N HIS A 234 -10.24 22.47 17.19
CA HIS A 234 -9.87 21.97 18.52
C HIS A 234 -9.03 22.99 19.30
N TYR A 235 -8.27 23.85 18.62
CA TYR A 235 -7.38 24.83 19.24
C TYR A 235 -8.08 26.17 19.59
N GLY A 236 -9.39 26.14 19.84
CA GLY A 236 -10.16 27.27 20.36
C GLY A 236 -10.51 28.37 19.35
N LYS A 237 -10.18 28.19 18.06
CA LYS A 237 -10.54 29.13 16.99
C LYS A 237 -11.76 28.64 16.22
N SER A 238 -12.66 29.55 15.88
CA SER A 238 -13.82 29.24 15.03
C SER A 238 -13.82 30.15 13.82
N VAL A 239 -14.31 29.65 12.69
CA VAL A 239 -14.52 30.43 11.48
C VAL A 239 -15.96 30.27 11.02
N THR A 240 -16.57 31.37 10.61
CA THR A 240 -17.96 31.42 10.17
C THR A 240 -18.04 31.75 8.69
N GLY A 241 -19.00 31.17 7.99
CA GLY A 241 -19.30 31.47 6.60
C GLY A 241 -20.71 31.05 6.25
N LYS A 242 -21.00 30.93 4.95
CA LYS A 242 -22.29 30.48 4.43
C LYS A 242 -22.10 29.44 3.35
N ARG A 243 -23.13 28.61 3.10
CA ARG A 243 -23.19 27.83 1.86
C ARG A 243 -23.33 28.81 0.70
N ARG A 244 -22.38 28.80 -0.23
CA ARG A 244 -22.45 29.66 -1.43
C ARG A 244 -23.10 28.94 -2.60
N ALA A 245 -23.74 29.70 -3.47
CA ALA A 245 -24.13 29.21 -4.79
C ALA A 245 -22.88 28.95 -5.65
N THR A 246 -22.96 27.99 -6.57
CA THR A 246 -21.89 27.73 -7.54
C THR A 246 -22.44 27.74 -8.96
N LYS A 247 -21.72 28.39 -9.88
CA LYS A 247 -22.10 28.45 -11.30
C LYS A 247 -22.02 27.10 -11.99
N ASN A 248 -21.13 26.24 -11.51
CA ASN A 248 -20.97 24.87 -11.99
C ASN A 248 -21.70 23.91 -11.06
N GLU A 249 -22.27 22.86 -11.64
CA GLU A 249 -22.85 21.74 -10.89
C GLU A 249 -21.72 21.00 -10.17
N LEU A 250 -21.72 21.10 -8.84
CA LEU A 250 -20.82 20.32 -7.99
C LEU A 250 -21.50 19.02 -7.61
N LYS A 251 -20.69 17.98 -7.38
CA LYS A 251 -21.22 16.73 -6.82
C LYS A 251 -21.93 17.03 -5.49
N PRO A 252 -23.10 16.42 -5.20
CA PRO A 252 -23.96 16.80 -4.06
C PRO A 252 -23.31 16.74 -2.68
N PHE A 253 -22.22 15.98 -2.52
CA PHE A 253 -21.50 15.84 -1.26
C PHE A 253 -20.49 16.96 -0.99
N TRP A 254 -20.21 17.85 -1.95
CA TRP A 254 -19.40 19.05 -1.72
C TRP A 254 -20.27 20.18 -1.19
N ILE A 255 -19.82 20.80 -0.10
CA ILE A 255 -20.41 21.99 0.49
C ILE A 255 -19.53 23.18 0.09
N PRO A 256 -19.90 23.93 -0.97
CA PRO A 256 -19.19 25.15 -1.30
C PRO A 256 -19.44 26.20 -0.21
N THR A 257 -18.37 26.75 0.38
CA THR A 257 -18.47 27.73 1.47
C THR A 257 -18.01 29.12 1.03
N THR A 258 -18.28 30.14 1.84
CA THR A 258 -17.66 31.47 1.75
C THR A 258 -16.40 31.60 2.62
N ILE A 259 -15.92 30.51 3.22
CA ILE A 259 -14.76 30.52 4.13
C ILE A 259 -13.49 30.47 3.29
N GLU A 260 -12.59 31.44 3.48
CA GLU A 260 -11.34 31.54 2.70
C GLU A 260 -10.10 31.02 3.44
N LYS A 261 -10.13 31.03 4.77
CA LYS A 261 -8.98 30.69 5.60
C LYS A 261 -9.36 29.73 6.71
N LEU A 262 -8.61 28.65 6.80
CA LEU A 262 -8.70 27.69 7.91
C LEU A 262 -7.90 28.20 9.12
N PRO A 263 -8.42 27.98 10.34
CA PRO A 263 -7.69 28.35 11.56
C PRO A 263 -6.51 27.42 11.88
N ASP A 264 -6.50 26.22 11.28
CA ASP A 264 -5.45 25.20 11.37
C ASP A 264 -5.31 24.44 10.04
N ALA A 265 -4.70 23.25 10.03
CA ALA A 265 -4.50 22.46 8.81
C ALA A 265 -5.78 21.92 8.14
N GLY A 266 -6.95 21.99 8.80
CA GLY A 266 -8.24 21.50 8.30
C GLY A 266 -8.80 20.33 9.11
N GLY A 267 -9.89 19.75 8.59
CA GLY A 267 -10.62 18.64 9.25
C GLY A 267 -11.62 19.11 10.31
N LEU A 268 -12.01 20.39 10.27
CA LEU A 268 -12.91 20.98 11.26
C LEU A 268 -14.34 20.46 11.07
N PRO A 269 -15.05 20.02 12.13
CA PRO A 269 -16.48 19.81 12.03
C PRO A 269 -17.18 21.13 11.68
N LEU A 270 -18.14 21.03 10.76
CA LEU A 270 -18.91 22.14 10.20
C LEU A 270 -20.36 22.04 10.67
N PHE A 271 -20.87 23.08 11.32
CA PHE A 271 -22.18 23.13 11.94
C PHE A 271 -23.11 24.14 11.26
N ASN A 272 -24.42 23.92 11.36
CA ASN A 272 -25.44 24.92 11.07
C ASN A 272 -25.77 25.76 12.33
N ASP A 273 -26.67 26.73 12.20
CA ASP A 273 -27.12 27.59 13.31
C ASP A 273 -27.85 26.81 14.43
N ALA A 274 -28.36 25.62 14.13
CA ALA A 274 -28.96 24.71 15.11
C ALA A 274 -27.91 23.83 15.83
N ASN A 275 -26.61 24.10 15.65
CA ASN A 275 -25.50 23.33 16.21
C ASN A 275 -25.53 21.83 15.80
N GLN A 276 -26.08 21.52 14.63
CA GLN A 276 -26.05 20.19 14.02
C GLN A 276 -24.87 20.08 13.06
N LEU A 277 -24.20 18.94 13.08
CA LEU A 277 -23.07 18.62 12.21
C LEU A 277 -23.56 18.43 10.77
N VAL A 278 -23.13 19.32 9.89
CA VAL A 278 -23.44 19.33 8.46
C VAL A 278 -22.36 18.62 7.66
N GLY A 279 -21.11 18.69 8.11
CA GLY A 279 -19.98 18.11 7.39
C GLY A 279 -18.64 18.39 8.03
N MET A 280 -17.58 18.29 7.24
CA MET A 280 -16.22 18.59 7.64
C MET A 280 -15.60 19.58 6.66
N LEU A 281 -15.05 20.69 7.17
CA LEU A 281 -14.33 21.67 6.38
C LEU A 281 -12.91 21.16 6.09
N THR A 282 -12.56 21.06 4.81
CA THR A 282 -11.27 20.49 4.36
C THR A 282 -10.40 21.58 3.74
N LYS A 283 -9.11 21.26 3.54
CA LYS A 283 -8.19 22.15 2.82
C LYS A 283 -8.30 21.98 1.31
N ASN A 284 -9.19 21.10 0.82
CA ASN A 284 -9.40 20.89 -0.59
C ASN A 284 -10.07 22.12 -1.23
N THR A 285 -9.26 23.08 -1.64
CA THR A 285 -9.67 24.29 -2.34
C THR A 285 -9.64 24.05 -3.85
N SER A 286 -10.65 24.52 -4.57
CA SER A 286 -10.57 24.62 -6.02
C SER A 286 -9.39 25.51 -6.42
N ARG A 287 -8.66 25.14 -7.49
CA ARG A 287 -7.60 26.01 -8.07
C ARG A 287 -8.13 27.36 -8.57
N THR A 288 -9.43 27.48 -8.77
CA THR A 288 -10.08 28.66 -9.33
C THR A 288 -10.72 29.57 -8.27
N THR A 289 -10.72 29.19 -6.99
CA THR A 289 -11.37 29.99 -5.94
C THR A 289 -10.57 29.95 -4.64
N ALA A 290 -10.49 31.07 -3.91
CA ALA A 290 -9.90 31.11 -2.58
C ALA A 290 -10.73 30.37 -1.51
N TYR A 291 -11.99 30.07 -1.80
CA TYR A 291 -12.90 29.44 -0.86
C TYR A 291 -12.57 27.96 -0.60
N CYS A 292 -12.63 27.59 0.67
CA CYS A 292 -12.59 26.22 1.17
C CYS A 292 -13.92 25.51 0.89
N PHE A 293 -13.84 24.18 0.78
CA PHE A 293 -14.99 23.31 0.60
C PHE A 293 -15.17 22.43 1.84
N GLY A 294 -16.43 22.17 2.19
CA GLY A 294 -16.79 21.12 3.12
C GLY A 294 -17.14 19.82 2.40
N VAL A 295 -16.94 18.69 3.06
CA VAL A 295 -17.54 17.40 2.65
C VAL A 295 -18.73 17.12 3.55
N HIS A 296 -19.87 16.81 2.94
CA HIS A 296 -21.12 16.57 3.66
C HIS A 296 -21.03 15.34 4.58
N ILE A 297 -21.61 15.43 5.79
CA ILE A 297 -21.53 14.37 6.81
C ILE A 297 -22.08 13.03 6.34
N HIS A 298 -23.22 13.01 5.65
CA HIS A 298 -23.75 11.79 5.02
C HIS A 298 -22.77 11.10 4.07
N HIS A 299 -21.95 11.86 3.33
CA HIS A 299 -20.95 11.24 2.47
C HIS A 299 -19.78 10.66 3.28
N ILE A 300 -19.38 11.32 4.35
CA ILE A 300 -18.38 10.79 5.29
C ILE A 300 -18.87 9.48 5.91
N PHE A 301 -20.14 9.40 6.34
CA PHE A 301 -20.72 8.16 6.85
C PHE A 301 -20.78 7.05 5.79
N TRP A 302 -21.16 7.38 4.56
CA TRP A 302 -21.12 6.41 3.45
C TRP A 302 -19.70 5.88 3.19
N LEU A 303 -18.68 6.74 3.23
CA LEU A 303 -17.27 6.32 3.12
C LEU A 303 -16.84 5.45 4.31
N TRP A 304 -17.37 5.73 5.49
CA TRP A 304 -17.13 4.91 6.68
C TRP A 304 -17.75 3.52 6.56
N GLU A 305 -19.00 3.40 6.12
CA GLU A 305 -19.67 2.10 5.85
C GLU A 305 -18.88 1.26 4.85
N ARG A 306 -18.37 1.88 3.79
CA ARG A 306 -17.47 1.24 2.85
C ARG A 306 -16.17 0.79 3.53
N THR A 307 -15.56 1.65 4.34
CA THR A 307 -14.32 1.35 5.07
C THR A 307 -14.52 0.14 6.00
N GLN A 308 -15.62 0.08 6.75
CA GLN A 308 -15.93 -1.05 7.63
C GLN A 308 -15.98 -2.38 6.86
N SER A 309 -16.54 -2.37 5.65
CA SER A 309 -16.57 -3.58 4.81
C SER A 309 -15.15 -4.03 4.41
N GLU A 310 -14.22 -3.10 4.20
CA GLU A 310 -12.81 -3.37 3.91
C GLU A 310 -12.05 -3.88 5.16
N LEU A 311 -12.41 -3.40 6.36
CA LEU A 311 -11.81 -3.81 7.64
C LEU A 311 -12.04 -5.30 7.96
N ASN A 312 -13.08 -5.92 7.39
CA ASN A 312 -13.32 -7.35 7.52
C ASN A 312 -12.23 -8.21 6.84
N THR A 313 -11.38 -7.62 6.00
CA THR A 313 -10.24 -8.32 5.40
C THR A 313 -9.07 -8.29 6.38
N PRO A 314 -8.75 -9.43 7.03
CA PRO A 314 -7.68 -9.47 8.02
C PRO A 314 -6.32 -9.21 7.37
N ASN A 315 -5.36 -8.83 8.21
CA ASN A 315 -3.94 -8.73 7.85
C ASN A 315 -3.64 -7.80 6.66
N THR A 316 -4.35 -6.67 6.60
CA THR A 316 -4.11 -5.60 5.63
C THR A 316 -3.30 -4.47 6.26
N VAL A 317 -2.49 -3.80 5.45
CA VAL A 317 -1.64 -2.66 5.83
C VAL A 317 -2.11 -1.40 5.10
N TYR A 318 -2.22 -0.28 5.83
CA TYR A 318 -2.56 1.01 5.24
C TYR A 318 -1.46 1.52 4.30
N CYS A 319 -1.85 1.94 3.09
CA CYS A 319 -0.97 2.55 2.10
C CYS A 319 -1.02 4.08 2.20
N GLY A 320 0.09 4.71 2.62
CA GLY A 320 0.17 6.17 2.76
C GLY A 320 -0.04 6.95 1.46
N ARG A 321 0.25 6.34 0.30
CA ARG A 321 0.11 7.01 -1.01
C ARG A 321 -1.33 7.09 -1.50
N CYS A 322 -2.01 5.95 -1.68
CA CYS A 322 -3.38 5.95 -2.21
C CYS A 322 -4.45 5.92 -1.11
N GLY A 323 -4.06 5.63 0.13
CA GLY A 323 -4.98 5.56 1.25
C GLY A 323 -5.71 4.23 1.41
N ASN A 324 -5.52 3.26 0.50
CA ASN A 324 -6.15 1.94 0.57
C ASN A 324 -5.47 1.03 1.59
N ARG A 325 -6.14 -0.08 1.88
CA ARG A 325 -5.61 -1.19 2.67
C ARG A 325 -5.09 -2.27 1.73
N SER A 326 -3.86 -2.70 1.94
CA SER A 326 -3.12 -3.65 1.09
C SER A 326 -2.87 -4.96 1.83
N ASN A 327 -3.20 -6.09 1.22
CA ASN A 327 -2.89 -7.43 1.75
C ASN A 327 -1.62 -8.05 1.15
N ALA A 328 -0.94 -7.34 0.25
CA ALA A 328 0.32 -7.79 -0.33
C ALA A 328 1.38 -8.25 0.69
N PRO A 329 1.55 -7.63 1.89
CA PRO A 329 2.56 -8.07 2.85
C PRO A 329 2.39 -9.52 3.31
N MET A 330 1.15 -10.00 3.40
CA MET A 330 0.85 -11.36 3.87
C MET A 330 1.11 -12.44 2.82
N LEU A 331 1.18 -12.04 1.55
CA LEU A 331 1.43 -12.94 0.44
C LEU A 331 2.93 -12.95 0.17
N LYS A 332 3.66 -13.73 0.96
CA LYS A 332 5.12 -13.92 0.82
C LYS A 332 5.94 -12.62 0.93
N GLY A 333 5.47 -11.63 1.70
CA GLY A 333 6.22 -10.41 1.99
C GLY A 333 6.17 -9.36 0.88
N GLY A 334 5.09 -9.28 0.11
CA GLY A 334 4.93 -8.30 -0.97
C GLY A 334 5.25 -6.87 -0.54
N PHE A 335 6.03 -6.17 -1.35
CA PHE A 335 6.59 -4.86 -1.01
C PHE A 335 5.72 -3.69 -1.48
N TYR A 336 4.76 -3.93 -2.37
CA TYR A 336 4.01 -2.89 -3.07
C TYR A 336 2.52 -3.01 -2.86
N CYS A 337 1.85 -1.86 -2.78
CA CYS A 337 0.39 -1.78 -2.69
C CYS A 337 -0.24 -2.36 -3.96
N GLU A 338 -1.10 -3.36 -3.87
CA GLU A 338 -1.77 -3.93 -5.03
C GLU A 338 -2.74 -2.96 -5.74
N THR A 339 -3.10 -1.83 -5.12
CA THR A 339 -3.98 -0.83 -5.77
C THR A 339 -3.23 0.26 -6.53
N CYS A 340 -2.11 0.75 -6.01
CA CYS A 340 -1.38 1.88 -6.63
C CYS A 340 0.12 1.62 -6.85
N GLY A 341 0.58 0.45 -6.39
CA GLY A 341 1.98 0.00 -6.34
C GLY A 341 3.00 0.98 -5.78
N SER A 342 2.60 1.83 -4.85
CA SER A 342 3.58 2.44 -3.96
C SER A 342 4.25 1.37 -3.11
N VAL A 343 5.46 1.67 -2.68
CA VAL A 343 6.12 0.93 -1.60
C VAL A 343 5.22 1.00 -0.36
N LEU A 344 5.05 -0.15 0.28
CA LEU A 344 4.33 -0.26 1.55
C LEU A 344 5.26 0.03 2.72
N PRO A 345 4.72 0.37 3.90
CA PRO A 345 5.49 0.93 5.00
C PRO A 345 6.57 -0.03 5.51
N HIS A 346 6.25 -1.32 5.60
CA HIS A 346 7.20 -2.36 6.02
C HIS A 346 8.34 -2.59 5.01
N ALA A 347 8.25 -2.00 3.82
CA ALA A 347 9.17 -2.20 2.70
C ALA A 347 9.97 -0.93 2.33
N GLU A 348 9.82 0.17 3.08
CA GLU A 348 10.50 1.44 2.79
C GLU A 348 12.03 1.29 2.95
N ASP A 349 12.46 0.71 4.08
CA ASP A 349 13.87 0.60 4.47
C ASP A 349 14.48 -0.79 4.23
N VAL A 350 13.77 -1.67 3.51
CA VAL A 350 14.22 -3.04 3.24
C VAL A 350 14.70 -3.16 1.80
N ARG A 351 15.78 -3.91 1.57
CA ARG A 351 16.24 -4.23 0.22
C ARG A 351 15.22 -5.14 -0.48
N ARG A 352 14.59 -4.60 -1.52
CA ARG A 352 13.51 -5.26 -2.28
C ARG A 352 14.06 -6.17 -3.36
N TYR A 353 13.70 -7.45 -3.33
CA TYR A 353 14.05 -8.45 -4.33
C TYR A 353 12.86 -8.72 -5.27
N PRO A 354 13.08 -9.24 -6.49
CA PRO A 354 11.97 -9.68 -7.33
C PRO A 354 11.15 -10.75 -6.60
N THR A 355 9.82 -10.64 -6.67
CA THR A 355 8.88 -11.63 -6.13
C THR A 355 8.02 -12.18 -7.29
N PRO A 356 8.54 -13.15 -8.08
CA PRO A 356 7.83 -13.67 -9.26
C PRO A 356 6.43 -14.21 -8.94
N ASP A 357 6.24 -14.76 -7.74
CA ASP A 357 4.95 -15.26 -7.27
C ASP A 357 3.88 -14.17 -7.06
N MET A 358 4.28 -12.90 -6.99
CA MET A 358 3.36 -11.75 -6.86
C MET A 358 2.98 -11.15 -8.22
N ALA A 359 3.50 -11.72 -9.31
CA ALA A 359 3.41 -11.12 -10.63
C ALA A 359 1.99 -11.00 -11.18
N TRP A 360 1.15 -11.99 -10.87
CA TRP A 360 -0.26 -11.97 -11.21
C TRP A 360 -1.02 -10.82 -10.52
N ARG A 361 -0.59 -10.41 -9.33
CA ARG A 361 -1.29 -9.42 -8.49
C ARG A 361 -0.92 -7.98 -8.84
N TYR A 362 0.28 -7.77 -9.35
CA TYR A 362 0.76 -6.47 -9.80
C TYR A 362 0.58 -6.23 -11.30
N GLY A 363 -0.14 -7.12 -12.00
CA GLY A 363 -0.42 -6.98 -13.43
C GLY A 363 0.84 -7.02 -14.29
N GLU A 364 1.84 -7.84 -13.92
CA GLU A 364 3.19 -7.87 -14.51
C GLU A 364 3.27 -8.40 -15.97
N ASN A 365 2.13 -8.52 -16.66
CA ASN A 365 2.05 -8.90 -18.08
C ASN A 365 2.25 -7.71 -19.04
N THR A 366 2.61 -6.52 -18.55
CA THR A 366 2.99 -5.39 -19.42
C THR A 366 4.36 -5.62 -20.07
N THR A 367 4.40 -5.50 -21.39
CA THR A 367 5.45 -6.02 -22.29
C THR A 367 6.85 -5.39 -22.11
N GLU A 368 6.94 -4.22 -21.46
CA GLU A 368 8.16 -3.42 -21.38
C GLU A 368 8.72 -3.29 -19.95
N ALA A 369 9.99 -3.63 -19.78
CA ALA A 369 10.72 -3.49 -18.52
C ALA A 369 10.97 -2.01 -18.16
N CYS A 370 11.03 -1.71 -16.87
CA CYS A 370 11.40 -0.40 -16.35
C CYS A 370 12.86 -0.04 -16.70
N GLU A 371 13.06 1.10 -17.32
CA GLU A 371 14.39 1.61 -17.70
C GLU A 371 15.36 1.76 -16.51
N TYR A 372 14.84 2.06 -15.32
CA TYR A 372 15.66 2.32 -14.13
C TYR A 372 16.09 1.08 -13.36
N CYS A 373 15.28 0.03 -13.37
CA CYS A 373 15.53 -1.17 -12.54
C CYS A 373 15.28 -2.49 -13.27
N GLN A 374 15.04 -2.43 -14.58
CA GLN A 374 14.76 -3.55 -15.49
C GLN A 374 13.59 -4.45 -15.05
N SER A 375 12.73 -3.88 -14.20
CA SER A 375 11.58 -4.55 -13.66
C SER A 375 10.46 -4.66 -14.68
N ARG A 376 9.96 -5.87 -14.91
CA ARG A 376 8.68 -6.10 -15.61
C ARG A 376 7.47 -6.01 -14.67
N VAL A 377 7.72 -5.83 -13.36
CA VAL A 377 6.68 -5.47 -12.39
C VAL A 377 5.93 -4.25 -12.94
N GLY A 378 4.60 -4.33 -13.04
CA GLY A 378 3.73 -3.42 -13.78
C GLY A 378 3.95 -1.92 -13.49
N PHE A 379 3.25 -1.06 -14.20
CA PHE A 379 3.28 0.40 -13.99
C PHE A 379 1.93 0.88 -13.46
N TYR A 380 1.95 1.84 -12.53
CA TYR A 380 0.76 2.59 -12.12
C TYR A 380 1.03 4.08 -12.30
N LEU A 381 0.22 4.74 -13.14
CA LEU A 381 0.38 6.16 -13.50
C LEU A 381 1.83 6.49 -13.89
N ASP A 382 2.37 5.76 -14.87
CA ASP A 382 3.75 5.86 -15.37
C ASP A 382 4.85 5.59 -14.31
N THR A 383 4.50 5.24 -13.08
CA THR A 383 5.45 4.95 -12.01
C THR A 383 5.74 3.45 -11.97
N CYS A 384 7.01 3.07 -12.10
CA CYS A 384 7.41 1.69 -11.93
C CYS A 384 7.09 1.25 -10.52
N LEU A 385 6.27 0.20 -10.39
CA LEU A 385 5.87 -0.29 -9.08
C LEU A 385 7.06 -0.85 -8.29
N ARG A 386 8.16 -1.24 -8.93
CA ARG A 386 9.37 -1.74 -8.24
C ARG A 386 10.26 -0.65 -7.67
N CYS A 387 10.78 0.24 -8.52
CA CYS A 387 11.75 1.25 -8.08
C CYS A 387 11.11 2.60 -7.72
N GLY A 388 9.80 2.76 -7.91
CA GLY A 388 9.09 4.01 -7.65
C GLY A 388 9.45 5.15 -8.62
N LYS A 389 10.28 4.91 -9.64
CA LYS A 389 10.65 5.91 -10.64
C LYS A 389 9.54 6.04 -11.68
N THR A 390 9.13 7.27 -11.95
CA THR A 390 8.23 7.60 -13.06
C THR A 390 8.99 7.52 -14.39
N ARG A 391 8.42 6.83 -15.38
CA ARG A 391 8.88 6.89 -16.76
C ARG A 391 8.86 8.36 -17.18
N LYS A 392 9.93 8.83 -17.84
CA LYS A 392 9.87 10.14 -18.49
C LYS A 392 8.85 10.00 -19.62
N LYS A 393 7.79 10.81 -19.63
CA LYS A 393 6.91 10.88 -20.80
C LYS A 393 7.79 11.25 -21.99
N SER A 394 7.99 10.32 -22.92
CA SER A 394 8.50 10.65 -24.24
C SER A 394 7.58 11.74 -24.78
N ALA A 395 8.11 12.94 -25.00
CA ALA A 395 7.39 13.98 -25.70
C ALA A 395 6.90 13.35 -27.01
N LYS A 396 5.58 13.19 -27.15
CA LYS A 396 4.99 12.72 -28.41
C LYS A 396 5.45 13.70 -29.49
N LYS A 397 6.23 13.19 -30.44
CA LYS A 397 6.47 13.84 -31.72
C LYS A 397 5.27 13.60 -32.62
#